data_AF-A9V8K2-F1
#
_entry.id   AF-A9V8K2-F1
#
_cell.length_a   1.000
_cell.length_b   1.000
_cell.length_c   1.000
_cell.angle_alpha   90.00
_cell.angle_beta   90.00
_cell.angle_gamma   90.00
#
_symmetry.space_group_name_H-M   'P 1'
#
loop_
_entity.id
_entity.type
_entity.pdbx_description
1 polymer ?
#
loop_
_entity_poly.entity_id
_entity_poly.type
_entity_poly.pdbx_seq_one_letter_code
_entity_poly.pdbx_strand_id
1 'polypeptide(L)'
;MSEVIESKRLRVRGNAHYQGASAPGLAPVLVEARLKDAIRLYYQAETAAGRNILSRASAHKNLAMAHARLFEAHVRRYTARVGAAGASDALPAAEQRMLTHYALTSMRSFASARLDGLQAHGSHATWTIRLMIEAGRVASEMAEALGTIEPRRSKRACILGSWIQTLRGENPVPDTIAHLAMAQRRVLFREAVQAHSQEKLSDALSILGEAEEADSTAQQAAQKACRLHAEDLAELRIGSEEIHIQGRVIRSLHMIREGLRLEQSALWDDENLLMDLVWDSVDAYHEAIFVSDGADLAQEAEAIARLGIIYSKILKQPVRGKNYCVKALNLASSLHPRVFTFVPWHQTASDIVKAYQEELVARERSAWEAKRKPYLEKLAPELKKLEEASTEGLDSLIDMIYDKHPPLNKKHTKPTAEGKKRIQHAIRHYHPDKGNVSEETKVLLEEIY
;
A
#
# COMPACT_ATOMS: atom_id res chain seq x y z
N MET A 1 19.27 56.99 17.20
CA MET A 1 19.56 56.52 18.57
C MET A 1 18.29 56.41 19.42
N SER A 2 17.38 57.40 19.38
CA SER A 2 16.08 57.36 20.10
C SER A 2 15.21 56.13 19.75
N GLU A 3 15.04 55.82 18.46
CA GLU A 3 14.22 54.68 17.97
C GLU A 3 14.64 53.31 18.53
N VAL A 4 15.94 53.03 18.56
CA VAL A 4 16.50 51.77 19.07
C VAL A 4 16.26 51.60 20.57
N ILE A 5 16.41 52.69 21.33
CA ILE A 5 16.21 52.71 22.78
C ILE A 5 14.73 52.47 23.09
N GLU A 6 13.82 53.13 22.36
CA GLU A 6 12.38 52.99 22.58
C GLU A 6 11.88 51.59 22.21
N SER A 7 12.27 51.05 21.05
CA SER A 7 11.94 49.67 20.68
C SER A 7 12.42 48.65 21.72
N LYS A 8 13.65 48.81 22.22
CA LYS A 8 14.18 47.94 23.28
C LYS A 8 13.38 48.08 24.58
N ARG A 9 13.04 49.30 25.00
CA ARG A 9 12.23 49.57 26.21
C ARG A 9 10.86 48.88 26.12
N LEU A 10 10.19 49.01 24.98
CA LEU A 10 8.89 48.39 24.73
C LEU A 10 8.98 46.86 24.73
N ARG A 11 10.00 46.26 24.10
CA ARG A 11 10.22 44.81 24.16
C ARG A 11 10.49 44.31 25.57
N VAL A 12 11.25 45.03 26.39
CA VAL A 12 11.50 44.65 27.79
C VAL A 12 10.20 44.65 28.59
N ARG A 13 9.35 45.67 28.41
CA ARG A 13 8.02 45.71 29.04
C ARG A 13 7.13 44.57 28.53
N GLY A 14 7.12 44.30 27.23
CA GLY A 14 6.37 43.18 26.65
C GLY A 14 6.84 41.83 27.19
N ASN A 15 8.15 41.64 27.33
CA ASN A 15 8.74 40.43 27.91
C ASN A 15 8.26 40.19 29.34
N ALA A 16 8.09 41.25 30.14
CA ALA A 16 7.56 41.13 31.51
C ALA A 16 6.12 40.59 31.51
N HIS A 17 5.26 41.08 30.61
CA HIS A 17 3.91 40.53 30.43
C HIS A 17 3.93 39.09 29.90
N TYR A 18 4.79 38.79 28.92
CA TYR A 18 4.93 37.45 28.35
C TYR A 18 5.42 36.41 29.38
N GLN A 19 6.45 36.75 30.16
CA GLN A 19 6.93 35.91 31.24
C GLN A 19 5.88 35.79 32.34
N GLY A 20 5.22 36.89 32.69
CA GLY A 20 4.11 36.91 33.63
C GLY A 20 2.95 36.01 33.22
N ALA A 21 2.69 35.80 31.93
CA ALA A 21 1.69 34.84 31.44
C ALA A 21 2.06 33.37 31.70
N SER A 22 3.31 33.10 32.10
CA SER A 22 3.82 31.76 32.43
C SER A 22 3.60 31.36 33.88
N ALA A 23 3.14 32.27 34.74
CA ALA A 23 3.10 32.00 36.17
C ALA A 23 2.14 30.84 36.48
N PRO A 24 2.56 29.86 37.32
CA PRO A 24 1.72 28.72 37.66
C PRO A 24 0.44 29.19 38.37
N GLY A 25 -0.67 28.49 38.12
CA GLY A 25 -1.95 28.77 38.77
C GLY A 25 -2.72 29.99 38.25
N LEU A 26 -2.27 30.64 37.18
CA LEU A 26 -3.03 31.73 36.56
C LEU A 26 -4.31 31.24 35.90
N ALA A 27 -5.41 31.97 36.12
CA ALA A 27 -6.64 31.77 35.39
C ALA A 27 -6.42 32.00 33.87
N PRO A 28 -7.04 31.21 32.97
CA PRO A 28 -6.85 31.33 31.53
C PRO A 28 -7.09 32.74 30.97
N VAL A 29 -8.07 33.46 31.52
CA VAL A 29 -8.39 34.84 31.12
C VAL A 29 -7.23 35.80 31.43
N LEU A 30 -6.52 35.60 32.54
CA LEU A 30 -5.35 36.41 32.90
C LEU A 30 -4.15 36.09 32.02
N VAL A 31 -3.96 34.83 31.65
CA VAL A 31 -2.94 34.42 30.67
C VAL A 31 -3.19 35.12 29.33
N GLU A 32 -4.44 35.06 28.84
CA GLU A 32 -4.87 35.69 27.59
C GLU A 32 -4.66 37.21 27.61
N ALA A 33 -5.09 37.89 28.68
CA ALA A 33 -4.92 39.33 28.84
C ALA A 33 -3.44 39.74 28.83
N ARG A 34 -2.60 39.04 29.59
CA ARG A 34 -1.15 39.31 29.65
C ARG A 34 -0.47 39.10 28.30
N LEU A 35 -0.85 38.06 27.55
CA LEU A 35 -0.31 37.83 26.22
C LEU A 35 -0.75 38.90 25.21
N LYS A 36 -2.01 39.34 25.27
CA LYS A 36 -2.51 40.46 24.45
C LYS A 36 -1.79 41.77 24.77
N ASP A 37 -1.51 42.05 26.04
CA ASP A 37 -0.70 43.20 26.45
C ASP A 37 0.74 43.12 25.92
N ALA A 38 1.35 41.94 25.98
CA ALA A 38 2.68 41.70 25.41
C ALA A 38 2.69 41.94 23.89
N ILE A 39 1.71 41.38 23.17
CA ILE A 39 1.54 41.55 21.71
C ILE A 39 1.42 43.03 21.35
N ARG A 40 0.58 43.79 22.06
CA ARG A 40 0.42 45.24 21.84
C ARG A 40 1.76 45.97 21.99
N LEU A 41 2.52 45.65 23.04
CA LEU A 41 3.84 46.27 23.27
C LEU A 41 4.86 45.87 22.19
N TYR A 42 4.79 44.64 21.67
CA TYR A 42 5.69 44.22 20.59
C TYR A 42 5.35 44.85 19.24
N TYR A 43 4.06 45.07 18.92
CA TYR A 43 3.69 45.87 17.75
C TYR A 43 4.19 47.31 17.87
N GLN A 44 4.02 47.93 19.04
CA GLN A 44 4.59 49.27 19.29
C GLN A 44 6.12 49.26 19.15
N ALA A 45 6.79 48.19 19.60
CA ALA A 45 8.24 48.06 19.49
C ALA A 45 8.72 47.85 18.05
N GLU A 46 7.93 47.14 17.23
CA GLU A 46 8.16 46.95 15.80
C GLU A 46 8.05 48.28 15.06
N THR A 47 6.98 49.03 15.30
CA THR A 47 6.80 50.37 14.73
C THR A 47 7.91 51.33 15.18
N ALA A 48 8.26 51.33 16.47
CA ALA A 48 9.33 52.17 17.02
C ALA A 48 10.74 51.77 16.53
N ALA A 49 10.94 50.55 16.04
CA ALA A 49 12.22 50.12 15.46
C ALA A 49 12.53 50.85 14.15
N GLY A 50 11.51 51.33 13.43
CA GLY A 50 11.66 52.07 12.18
C GLY A 50 12.51 51.30 11.16
N ARG A 51 13.63 51.91 10.74
CA ARG A 51 14.58 51.29 9.79
C ARG A 51 15.63 50.40 10.46
N ASN A 52 15.63 50.28 11.79
CA ASN A 52 16.59 49.45 12.50
C ASN A 52 16.22 47.97 12.41
N ILE A 53 16.86 47.27 11.47
CA ILE A 53 16.59 45.87 11.14
C ILE A 53 16.78 44.94 12.36
N LEU A 54 17.81 45.17 13.19
CA LEU A 54 18.06 44.36 14.40
C LEU A 54 16.90 44.43 15.42
N SER A 55 16.40 45.64 15.66
CA SER A 55 15.30 45.87 16.60
C SER A 55 14.00 45.31 16.04
N ARG A 56 13.77 45.43 14.72
CA ARG A 56 12.62 44.87 14.01
C ARG A 56 12.63 43.34 14.03
N ALA A 57 13.76 42.70 13.72
CA ALA A 57 13.95 41.24 13.80
C ALA A 57 13.61 40.71 15.20
N SER A 58 14.07 41.41 16.24
CA SER A 58 13.79 41.04 17.63
C SER A 58 12.32 41.25 18.03
N ALA A 59 11.68 42.32 17.55
CA ALA A 59 10.26 42.57 17.80
C ALA A 59 9.38 41.52 17.12
N HIS A 60 9.69 41.16 15.87
CA HIS A 60 9.01 40.10 15.13
C HIS A 60 9.17 38.74 15.81
N LYS A 61 10.37 38.38 16.28
CA LYS A 61 10.56 37.14 17.07
C LYS A 61 9.64 37.12 18.29
N ASN A 62 9.56 38.22 19.03
CA ASN A 62 8.72 38.33 20.22
C ASN A 62 7.22 38.24 19.89
N LEU A 63 6.77 38.88 18.81
CA LEU A 63 5.41 38.75 18.29
C LEU A 63 5.08 37.28 17.97
N ALA A 64 6.00 36.60 17.27
CA ALA A 64 5.83 35.21 16.89
C ALA A 64 5.60 34.32 18.11
N MET A 65 6.50 34.41 19.10
CA MET A 65 6.40 33.65 20.35
C MET A 65 5.13 33.97 21.15
N ALA A 66 4.69 35.23 21.16
CA ALA A 66 3.50 35.64 21.89
C ALA A 66 2.21 35.12 21.25
N HIS A 67 2.10 35.20 19.93
CA HIS A 67 0.99 34.62 19.17
C HIS A 67 0.96 33.09 19.30
N ALA A 68 2.12 32.44 19.27
CA ALA A 68 2.22 31.00 19.46
C ALA A 68 1.70 30.55 20.82
N ARG A 69 2.10 31.27 21.86
CA ARG A 69 1.66 30.97 23.22
C ARG A 69 0.19 31.30 23.45
N LEU A 70 -0.33 32.30 22.77
CA LEU A 70 -1.76 32.63 22.80
C LEU A 70 -2.58 31.53 22.14
N PHE A 71 -2.14 31.04 20.97
CA PHE A 71 -2.71 29.86 20.33
C PHE A 71 -2.75 28.66 21.29
N GLU A 72 -1.62 28.34 21.93
CA GLU A 72 -1.53 27.22 22.87
C GLU A 72 -2.45 27.40 24.08
N ALA A 73 -2.53 28.60 24.66
CA ALA A 73 -3.41 28.89 25.78
C ALA A 73 -4.89 28.67 25.42
N HIS A 74 -5.30 29.05 24.21
CA HIS A 74 -6.66 28.80 23.72
C HIS A 74 -6.91 27.32 23.45
N VAL A 75 -5.94 26.59 22.88
CA VAL A 75 -6.02 25.13 22.71
C VAL A 75 -6.25 24.46 24.07
N ARG A 76 -5.39 24.73 25.06
CA ARG A 76 -5.50 24.16 26.42
C ARG A 76 -6.85 24.46 27.05
N ARG A 77 -7.35 25.69 26.92
CA ARG A 77 -8.68 26.09 27.41
C ARG A 77 -9.80 25.31 26.73
N TYR A 78 -9.71 25.11 25.41
CA TYR A 78 -10.67 24.30 24.67
C TYR A 78 -10.64 22.84 25.12
N THR A 79 -9.47 22.21 25.14
CA THR A 79 -9.30 20.81 25.56
C THR A 79 -9.83 20.58 26.98
N ALA A 80 -9.57 21.50 27.91
CA ALA A 80 -10.10 21.42 29.28
C ALA A 80 -11.64 21.51 29.33
N ARG A 81 -12.25 22.38 28.49
CA ARG A 81 -13.72 22.49 28.39
C ARG A 81 -14.33 21.23 27.79
N VAL A 82 -13.76 20.72 26.71
CA VAL A 82 -14.28 19.52 26.02
C VAL A 82 -14.12 18.27 26.87
N GLY A 83 -12.96 18.10 27.52
CA GLY A 83 -12.71 16.98 28.43
C GLY A 83 -13.65 16.96 29.65
N ALA A 84 -14.07 18.14 30.13
CA ALA A 84 -15.05 18.25 31.22
C ALA A 84 -16.50 18.04 30.76
N ALA A 85 -16.83 18.35 29.50
CA ALA A 85 -18.18 18.30 28.96
C ALA A 85 -18.51 16.99 28.19
N GLY A 86 -17.54 16.10 27.97
CA GLY A 86 -17.73 14.85 27.22
C GLY A 86 -18.09 15.05 25.74
N ALA A 87 -17.90 16.26 25.18
CA ALA A 87 -18.41 16.60 23.86
C ALA A 87 -17.47 16.15 22.73
N SER A 88 -18.05 15.50 21.71
CA SER A 88 -17.40 15.12 20.45
C SER A 88 -17.43 16.24 19.39
N ASP A 89 -17.82 17.45 19.78
CA ASP A 89 -18.16 18.49 18.82
C ASP A 89 -16.91 19.10 18.18
N ALA A 90 -17.01 19.32 16.87
CA ALA A 90 -15.98 20.01 16.11
C ALA A 90 -15.80 21.43 16.65
N LEU A 91 -14.56 21.93 16.58
CA LEU A 91 -14.21 23.27 17.00
C LEU A 91 -15.18 24.31 16.38
N PRO A 92 -15.84 25.17 17.19
CA PRO A 92 -16.73 26.20 16.67
C PRO A 92 -16.01 27.09 15.65
N ALA A 93 -16.68 27.46 14.55
CA ALA A 93 -16.06 28.21 13.46
C ALA A 93 -15.40 29.54 13.89
N ALA A 94 -15.94 30.19 14.92
CA ALA A 94 -15.34 31.41 15.49
C ALA A 94 -14.01 31.12 16.22
N GLU A 95 -13.96 30.05 17.03
CA GLU A 95 -12.74 29.63 17.71
C GLU A 95 -11.69 29.13 16.69
N GLN A 96 -12.12 28.42 15.64
CA GLN A 96 -11.27 28.02 14.53
C GLN A 96 -10.62 29.22 13.82
N ARG A 97 -11.40 30.24 13.45
CA ARG A 97 -10.86 31.46 12.81
C ARG A 97 -9.83 32.15 13.70
N MET A 98 -10.10 32.23 15.00
CA MET A 98 -9.20 32.85 15.97
C MET A 98 -7.89 32.07 16.12
N LEU A 99 -7.94 30.74 16.27
CA LEU A 99 -6.74 29.91 16.36
C LEU A 99 -5.92 29.96 15.06
N THR A 100 -6.58 29.88 13.91
CA THR A 100 -5.92 30.06 12.61
C THR A 100 -5.24 31.43 12.51
N HIS A 101 -5.91 32.50 12.96
CA HIS A 101 -5.31 33.83 13.00
C HIS A 101 -4.04 33.87 13.86
N TYR A 102 -4.06 33.31 15.07
CA TYR A 102 -2.87 33.28 15.94
C TYR A 102 -1.73 32.44 15.36
N ALA A 103 -2.02 31.25 14.81
CA ALA A 103 -1.01 30.41 14.19
C ALA A 103 -0.37 31.10 12.97
N LEU A 104 -1.17 31.63 12.04
CA LEU A 104 -0.68 32.33 10.86
C LEU A 104 0.12 33.59 11.22
N THR A 105 -0.36 34.37 12.20
CA THR A 105 0.35 35.59 12.62
C THR A 105 1.69 35.25 13.26
N SER A 106 1.74 34.18 14.08
CA SER A 106 3.00 33.66 14.61
C SER A 106 3.99 33.29 13.51
N MET A 107 3.55 32.49 12.52
CA MET A 107 4.38 32.01 11.43
C MET A 107 4.87 33.16 10.53
N ARG A 108 4.00 34.13 10.22
CA ARG A 108 4.38 35.34 9.47
C ARG A 108 5.40 36.17 10.24
N SER A 109 5.21 36.36 11.54
CA SER A 109 6.18 37.06 12.38
C SER A 109 7.52 36.33 12.45
N PHE A 110 7.56 34.99 12.45
CA PHE A 110 8.82 34.25 12.29
C PHE A 110 9.48 34.50 10.93
N ALA A 111 8.71 34.49 9.84
CA ALA A 111 9.21 34.79 8.50
C ALA A 111 9.82 36.21 8.42
N SER A 112 9.12 37.21 8.96
CA SER A 112 9.62 38.59 9.02
C SER A 112 10.84 38.72 9.93
N ALA A 113 10.86 38.04 11.08
CA ALA A 113 12.03 38.00 11.97
C ALA A 113 13.26 37.40 11.29
N ARG A 114 13.05 36.36 10.48
CA ARG A 114 14.11 35.71 9.71
C ARG A 114 14.62 36.64 8.61
N LEU A 115 13.75 37.27 7.84
CA LEU A 115 14.16 38.19 6.76
C LEU A 115 15.06 39.30 7.31
N ASP A 116 14.61 39.97 8.37
CA ASP A 116 15.37 41.01 9.04
C ASP A 116 16.66 40.45 9.67
N GLY A 117 16.58 39.29 10.32
CA GLY A 117 17.72 38.63 10.93
C GLY A 117 18.81 38.23 9.92
N LEU A 118 18.41 37.75 8.74
CA LEU A 118 19.33 37.42 7.65
C LEU A 118 20.05 38.68 7.16
N GLN A 119 19.32 39.78 6.99
CA GLN A 119 19.90 41.05 6.56
C GLN A 119 20.84 41.65 7.62
N ALA A 120 20.51 41.49 8.91
CA ALA A 120 21.28 42.09 9.99
C ALA A 120 22.46 41.25 10.51
N HIS A 121 22.35 39.92 10.46
CA HIS A 121 23.33 39.00 11.04
C HIS A 121 23.93 38.00 10.03
N GLY A 122 23.32 37.83 8.86
CA GLY A 122 23.67 36.77 7.91
C GLY A 122 23.00 35.41 8.21
N SER A 123 23.08 34.50 7.25
CA SER A 123 22.48 33.15 7.27
C SER A 123 23.10 32.20 8.30
N HIS A 124 24.37 32.40 8.63
CA HIS A 124 25.14 31.52 9.52
C HIS A 124 25.26 32.04 10.95
N ALA A 125 24.70 33.21 11.26
CA ALA A 125 24.72 33.72 12.62
C ALA A 125 23.89 32.86 13.57
N THR A 126 24.45 32.54 14.74
CA THR A 126 23.83 31.72 15.81
C THR A 126 22.41 32.18 16.15
N TRP A 127 22.13 33.48 16.08
CA TRP A 127 20.80 34.03 16.32
C TRP A 127 19.78 33.55 15.28
N THR A 128 20.11 33.67 14.00
CA THR A 128 19.27 33.23 12.88
C THR A 128 19.07 31.71 12.93
N ILE A 129 20.11 30.96 13.31
CA ILE A 129 20.02 29.51 13.52
C ILE A 129 18.94 29.19 14.56
N ARG A 130 19.07 29.76 15.75
CA ARG A 130 18.17 29.50 16.87
C ARG A 130 16.75 29.94 16.57
N LEU A 131 16.57 31.03 15.83
CA LEU A 131 15.24 31.48 15.39
C LEU A 131 14.54 30.43 14.53
N MET A 132 15.27 29.81 13.60
CA MET A 132 14.70 28.83 12.67
C MET A 132 14.34 27.52 13.35
N ILE A 133 15.20 27.04 14.26
CA ILE A 133 14.91 25.87 15.09
C ILE A 133 13.65 26.12 15.92
N GLU A 134 13.56 27.30 16.53
CA GLU A 134 12.39 27.68 17.33
C GLU A 134 11.11 27.78 16.49
N ALA A 135 11.20 28.33 15.27
CA ALA A 135 10.07 28.41 14.35
C ALA A 135 9.59 27.03 13.91
N GLY A 136 10.50 26.10 13.62
CA GLY A 136 10.18 24.70 13.31
C GLY A 136 9.50 24.00 14.48
N ARG A 137 10.08 24.10 15.68
CA ARG A 137 9.50 23.55 16.92
C ARG A 137 8.08 24.05 17.17
N VAL A 138 7.88 25.38 17.12
CA VAL A 138 6.56 25.99 17.32
C VAL A 138 5.56 25.54 16.25
N ALA A 139 6.00 25.40 15.00
CA ALA A 139 5.14 24.92 13.91
C ALA A 139 4.69 23.47 14.13
N SER A 140 5.59 22.59 14.54
CA SER A 140 5.29 21.21 14.91
C SER A 140 4.30 21.14 16.07
N GLU A 141 4.56 21.90 17.15
CA GLU A 141 3.68 21.96 18.32
C GLU A 141 2.29 22.47 17.96
N MET A 142 2.18 23.50 17.13
CA MET A 142 0.89 24.00 16.65
C MET A 142 0.13 22.95 15.83
N ALA A 143 0.82 22.25 14.95
CA ALA A 143 0.22 21.20 14.13
C ALA A 143 -0.26 20.01 14.99
N GLU A 144 0.50 19.62 16.01
CA GLU A 144 0.08 18.61 16.99
C GLU A 144 -1.11 19.08 17.82
N ALA A 145 -1.08 20.32 18.33
CA ALA A 145 -2.17 20.87 19.12
C ALA A 145 -3.47 20.97 18.30
N LEU A 146 -3.39 21.33 17.02
CA LEU A 146 -4.52 21.28 16.09
C LEU A 146 -5.13 19.86 16.00
N GLY A 147 -4.27 18.83 16.07
CA GLY A 147 -4.65 17.43 16.16
C GLY A 147 -5.55 17.08 17.35
N THR A 148 -5.43 17.81 18.46
CA THR A 148 -6.19 17.56 19.69
C THR A 148 -7.57 18.23 19.72
N ILE A 149 -7.77 19.28 18.91
CA ILE A 149 -8.98 20.11 18.95
C ILE A 149 -9.86 19.99 17.71
N GLU A 150 -9.30 19.53 16.59
CA GLU A 150 -10.05 19.27 15.37
C GLU A 150 -9.98 17.76 15.07
N PRO A 151 -11.01 16.99 15.43
CA PRO A 151 -11.00 15.55 15.18
C PRO A 151 -11.03 15.22 13.68
N ARG A 152 -11.65 16.08 12.85
CA ARG A 152 -11.82 15.82 11.41
C ARG A 152 -10.48 16.00 10.69
N ARG A 153 -9.95 14.90 10.17
CA ARG A 153 -8.64 14.83 9.49
C ARG A 153 -8.58 15.72 8.25
N SER A 154 -9.60 15.66 7.38
CA SER A 154 -9.73 16.55 6.22
C SER A 154 -9.64 18.04 6.56
N LYS A 155 -10.31 18.50 7.62
CA LYS A 155 -10.21 19.89 8.08
C LYS A 155 -8.81 20.24 8.59
N ARG A 156 -8.17 19.35 9.34
CA ARG A 156 -6.79 19.55 9.80
C ARG A 156 -5.82 19.69 8.63
N ALA A 157 -5.92 18.80 7.66
CA ALA A 157 -5.10 18.84 6.46
C ALA A 157 -5.32 20.15 5.68
N CYS A 158 -6.57 20.58 5.51
CA CYS A 158 -6.91 21.85 4.86
C CYS A 158 -6.32 23.06 5.59
N ILE A 159 -6.41 23.11 6.92
CA ILE A 159 -5.83 24.19 7.73
C ILE A 159 -4.31 24.22 7.55
N LEU A 160 -3.63 23.08 7.67
CA LEU A 160 -2.19 22.99 7.46
C LEU A 160 -1.77 23.41 6.04
N GLY A 161 -2.50 22.95 5.02
CA GLY A 161 -2.30 23.36 3.64
C GLY A 161 -2.44 24.87 3.44
N SER A 162 -3.43 25.51 4.07
CA SER A 162 -3.60 26.96 4.03
C SER A 162 -2.44 27.71 4.68
N TRP A 163 -1.85 27.16 5.74
CA TRP A 163 -0.68 27.72 6.41
C TRP A 163 0.56 27.61 5.51
N ILE A 164 0.78 26.44 4.91
CA ILE A 164 1.87 26.20 3.96
C ILE A 164 1.75 27.15 2.77
N GLN A 165 0.57 27.28 2.16
CA GLN A 165 0.37 28.17 1.03
C GLN A 165 0.63 29.64 1.39
N THR A 166 0.21 30.06 2.59
CA THR A 166 0.50 31.41 3.09
C THR A 166 2.01 31.64 3.24
N LEU A 167 2.76 30.63 3.68
CA LEU A 167 4.20 30.73 3.91
C LEU A 167 5.05 30.57 2.63
N ARG A 168 4.47 30.03 1.55
CA ARG A 168 5.13 29.95 0.24
C ARG A 168 5.22 31.29 -0.49
N GLY A 169 4.57 32.34 0.01
CA GLY A 169 4.63 33.69 -0.55
C GLY A 169 6.01 34.35 -0.44
N GLU A 170 6.03 35.69 -0.43
CA GLU A 170 7.28 36.45 -0.35
C GLU A 170 8.06 36.09 0.94
N ASN A 171 9.24 35.50 0.77
CA ASN A 171 10.17 35.03 1.82
C ASN A 171 9.82 33.67 2.45
N PRO A 172 9.86 32.57 1.66
CA PRO A 172 9.54 31.24 2.16
C PRO A 172 10.51 30.79 3.25
N VAL A 173 9.98 30.20 4.31
CA VAL A 173 10.73 29.65 5.45
C VAL A 173 10.78 28.12 5.31
N PRO A 174 11.79 27.55 4.61
CA PRO A 174 11.72 26.16 4.15
C PRO A 174 11.66 25.17 5.31
N ASP A 175 12.39 25.43 6.39
CA ASP A 175 12.38 24.60 7.60
C ASP A 175 10.96 24.52 8.20
N THR A 176 10.27 25.64 8.35
CA THR A 176 8.87 25.68 8.84
C THR A 176 7.90 25.00 7.86
N ILE A 177 8.06 25.24 6.55
CA ILE A 177 7.23 24.59 5.52
C ILE A 177 7.42 23.07 5.57
N ALA A 178 8.65 22.59 5.74
CA ALA A 178 8.94 21.15 5.83
C ALA A 178 8.21 20.52 7.02
N HIS A 179 8.31 21.10 8.22
CA HIS A 179 7.61 20.58 9.41
C HIS A 179 6.07 20.56 9.23
N LEU A 180 5.49 21.63 8.68
CA LEU A 180 4.05 21.70 8.43
C LEU A 180 3.61 20.68 7.38
N ALA A 181 4.37 20.52 6.30
CA ALA A 181 4.08 19.55 5.25
C ALA A 181 4.25 18.12 5.76
N MET A 182 5.25 17.85 6.60
CA MET A 182 5.41 16.57 7.31
C MET A 182 4.22 16.28 8.25
N ALA A 183 3.66 17.30 8.91
CA ALA A 183 2.44 17.12 9.69
C ALA A 183 1.21 16.87 8.80
N GLN A 184 1.06 17.63 7.70
CA GLN A 184 -0.05 17.50 6.76
C GLN A 184 -0.08 16.11 6.11
N ARG A 185 1.06 15.63 5.58
CA ARG A 185 1.18 14.31 4.97
C ARG A 185 0.79 13.20 5.96
N ARG A 186 1.17 13.30 7.24
CA ARG A 186 0.85 12.29 8.27
C ARG A 186 -0.66 12.21 8.52
N VAL A 187 -1.34 13.35 8.53
CA VAL A 187 -2.80 13.40 8.69
C VAL A 187 -3.50 12.77 7.49
N LEU A 188 -3.12 13.20 6.28
CA LEU A 188 -3.71 12.71 5.02
C LEU A 188 -3.44 11.22 4.82
N PHE A 189 -2.21 10.77 5.03
CA PHE A 189 -1.85 9.36 4.86
C PHE A 189 -2.65 8.44 5.78
N ARG A 190 -2.80 8.80 7.07
CA ARG A 190 -3.64 8.03 7.99
C ARG A 190 -5.10 8.00 7.54
N GLU A 191 -5.61 9.08 6.97
CA GLU A 191 -6.97 9.17 6.45
C GLU A 191 -7.14 8.30 5.19
N ALA A 192 -6.17 8.30 4.27
CA ALA A 192 -6.14 7.41 3.11
C ALA A 192 -6.15 5.93 3.51
N VAL A 193 -5.29 5.54 4.47
CA VAL A 193 -5.26 4.16 5.00
C VAL A 193 -6.59 3.78 5.66
N GLN A 194 -7.21 4.72 6.40
CA GLN A 194 -8.52 4.48 7.00
C GLN A 194 -9.61 4.30 5.92
N ALA A 195 -9.66 5.16 4.90
CA ALA A 195 -10.60 5.04 3.80
C ALA A 195 -10.42 3.70 3.06
N HIS A 196 -9.16 3.29 2.83
CA HIS A 196 -8.82 1.99 2.25
C HIS A 196 -9.34 0.82 3.10
N SER A 197 -9.15 0.87 4.43
CA SER A 197 -9.67 -0.18 5.33
C SER A 197 -11.20 -0.27 5.37
N GLN A 198 -11.90 0.79 4.96
CA GLN A 198 -13.36 0.85 4.84
C GLN A 198 -13.85 0.53 3.41
N GLU A 199 -12.96 0.06 2.54
CA GLU A 199 -13.22 -0.23 1.12
C GLU A 199 -13.72 0.97 0.29
N LYS A 200 -13.50 2.20 0.77
CA LYS A 200 -13.80 3.44 0.04
C LYS A 200 -12.62 3.81 -0.85
N LEU A 201 -12.42 3.04 -1.93
CA LEU A 201 -11.21 3.10 -2.75
C LEU A 201 -11.02 4.43 -3.48
N SER A 202 -12.09 5.03 -4.01
CA SER A 202 -12.02 6.34 -4.67
C SER A 202 -11.60 7.44 -3.69
N ASP A 203 -12.17 7.46 -2.48
CA ASP A 203 -11.78 8.39 -1.43
C ASP A 203 -10.32 8.16 -1.01
N ALA A 204 -9.94 6.89 -0.81
CA ALA A 204 -8.57 6.53 -0.43
C ALA A 204 -7.54 7.01 -1.46
N LEU A 205 -7.83 6.88 -2.75
CA LEU A 205 -6.96 7.34 -3.83
C LEU A 205 -6.88 8.87 -3.91
N SER A 206 -8.01 9.57 -3.79
CA SER A 206 -8.02 11.03 -3.80
C SER A 206 -7.16 11.58 -2.65
N ILE A 207 -7.37 11.06 -1.44
CA ILE A 207 -6.66 11.50 -0.24
C ILE A 207 -5.17 11.11 -0.30
N LEU A 208 -4.85 9.94 -0.87
CA LEU A 208 -3.46 9.55 -1.11
C LEU A 208 -2.75 10.52 -2.05
N GLY A 209 -3.41 10.98 -3.12
CA GLY A 209 -2.86 11.98 -4.02
C GLY A 209 -2.52 13.30 -3.29
N GLU A 210 -3.40 13.76 -2.40
CA GLU A 210 -3.11 14.90 -1.54
C GLU A 210 -1.94 14.63 -0.57
N ALA A 211 -1.83 13.41 -0.04
CA ALA A 211 -0.72 13.02 0.83
C ALA A 211 0.62 13.02 0.09
N GLU A 212 0.65 12.56 -1.15
CA GLU A 212 1.84 12.58 -2.03
C GLU A 212 2.23 14.02 -2.41
N GLU A 213 1.27 14.91 -2.66
CA GLU A 213 1.56 16.33 -2.90
C GLU A 213 2.17 16.98 -1.64
N ALA A 214 1.62 16.68 -0.47
CA ALA A 214 2.17 17.14 0.81
C ALA A 214 3.57 16.55 1.07
N ASP A 215 3.83 15.29 0.71
CA ASP A 215 5.15 14.67 0.81
C ASP A 215 6.17 15.32 -0.13
N SER A 216 5.81 15.54 -1.40
CA SER A 216 6.64 16.27 -2.36
C SER A 216 6.96 17.68 -1.86
N THR A 217 5.97 18.36 -1.26
CA THR A 217 6.17 19.66 -0.62
C THR A 217 7.19 19.58 0.52
N ALA A 218 7.07 18.57 1.38
CA ALA A 218 8.00 18.36 2.48
C ALA A 218 9.42 18.10 1.97
N GLN A 219 9.58 17.25 0.96
CA GLN A 219 10.87 16.94 0.34
C GLN A 219 11.52 18.17 -0.30
N GLN A 220 10.77 18.94 -1.10
CA GLN A 220 11.28 20.16 -1.73
C GLN A 220 11.67 21.23 -0.70
N ALA A 221 10.86 21.36 0.36
CA ALA A 221 11.16 22.28 1.45
C ALA A 221 12.38 21.84 2.25
N ALA A 222 12.52 20.54 2.53
CA ALA A 222 13.67 19.95 3.22
C ALA A 222 14.98 20.13 2.45
N GLN A 223 14.96 20.00 1.12
CA GLN A 223 16.15 20.28 0.28
C GLN A 223 16.62 21.73 0.37
N LYS A 224 15.69 22.66 0.55
CA LYS A 224 15.97 24.10 0.69
C LYS A 224 16.18 24.52 2.15
N ALA A 225 15.79 23.67 3.10
CA ALA A 225 15.97 23.90 4.51
C ALA A 225 17.46 23.78 4.83
N CYS A 226 18.00 24.79 5.49
CA CYS A 226 19.40 24.74 5.87
C CYS A 226 19.61 23.88 7.12
N ARG A 227 18.56 23.64 7.94
CA ARG A 227 18.71 23.16 9.32
C ARG A 227 17.52 22.34 9.84
N LEU A 228 17.18 21.27 9.13
CA LEU A 228 16.40 20.17 9.72
C LEU A 228 17.30 19.28 10.57
N HIS A 229 16.78 18.73 11.67
CA HIS A 229 17.53 17.75 12.43
C HIS A 229 17.66 16.44 11.64
N ALA A 230 18.70 15.65 11.93
CA ALA A 230 18.90 14.36 11.27
C ALA A 230 17.71 13.42 11.50
N GLU A 231 17.06 13.52 12.67
CA GLU A 231 15.85 12.79 13.03
C GLU A 231 14.67 13.16 12.11
N ASP A 232 14.46 14.46 11.83
CA ASP A 232 13.39 14.92 10.93
C ASP A 232 13.61 14.43 9.50
N LEU A 233 14.86 14.45 9.02
CA LEU A 233 15.21 13.93 7.69
C LEU A 233 15.01 12.41 7.60
N ALA A 234 15.31 11.68 8.68
CA ALA A 234 15.04 10.25 8.76
C ALA A 234 13.54 9.97 8.78
N GLU A 235 12.75 10.72 9.55
CA GLU A 235 11.28 10.61 9.58
C GLU A 235 10.68 10.91 8.20
N LEU A 236 11.16 11.97 7.53
CA LEU A 236 10.70 12.33 6.19
C LEU A 236 10.94 11.16 5.23
N ARG A 237 12.17 10.64 5.19
CA ARG A 237 12.55 9.51 4.32
C ARG A 237 11.72 8.26 4.57
N ILE A 238 11.59 7.84 5.84
CA ILE A 238 10.81 6.65 6.21
C ILE A 238 9.35 6.84 5.80
N GLY A 239 8.75 7.98 6.14
CA GLY A 239 7.35 8.24 5.79
C GLY A 239 7.11 8.38 4.29
N SER A 240 8.09 8.86 3.51
CA SER A 240 7.97 8.91 2.03
C SER A 240 7.93 7.50 1.45
N GLU A 241 8.75 6.59 1.98
CA GLU A 241 8.73 5.18 1.59
C GLU A 241 7.39 4.51 1.97
N GLU A 242 6.88 4.78 3.17
CA GLU A 242 5.57 4.27 3.61
C GLU A 242 4.42 4.73 2.70
N ILE A 243 4.39 6.03 2.36
CA ILE A 243 3.38 6.58 1.43
C ILE A 243 3.51 5.92 0.07
N HIS A 244 4.74 5.74 -0.42
CA HIS A 244 4.99 5.12 -1.72
C HIS A 244 4.51 3.67 -1.76
N ILE A 245 4.95 2.82 -0.83
CA ILE A 245 4.57 1.41 -0.76
C ILE A 245 3.06 1.27 -0.60
N GLN A 246 2.48 1.95 0.39
CA GLN A 246 1.03 1.85 0.62
C GLN A 246 0.22 2.44 -0.53
N GLY A 247 0.76 3.47 -1.20
CA GLY A 247 0.13 4.04 -2.38
C GLY A 247 0.05 3.05 -3.54
N ARG A 248 1.08 2.23 -3.72
CA ARG A 248 1.07 1.10 -4.67
C ARG A 248 0.02 0.06 -4.31
N VAL A 249 -0.10 -0.29 -3.02
CA VAL A 249 -1.13 -1.22 -2.51
C VAL A 249 -2.55 -0.70 -2.79
N ILE A 250 -2.84 0.59 -2.53
CA ILE A 250 -4.17 1.17 -2.75
C ILE A 250 -4.50 1.24 -4.24
N ARG A 251 -3.54 1.67 -5.08
CA ARG A 251 -3.71 1.78 -6.53
C ARG A 251 -3.94 0.42 -7.18
N SER A 252 -3.16 -0.59 -6.83
CA SER A 252 -3.31 -1.93 -7.39
C SER A 252 -4.70 -2.51 -7.07
N LEU A 253 -5.16 -2.39 -5.82
CA LEU A 253 -6.50 -2.85 -5.45
C LEU A 253 -7.60 -2.10 -6.22
N HIS A 254 -7.45 -0.79 -6.40
CA HIS A 254 -8.40 -0.02 -7.20
C HIS A 254 -8.45 -0.50 -8.65
N MET A 255 -7.29 -0.73 -9.29
CA MET A 255 -7.20 -1.26 -10.65
C MET A 255 -7.83 -2.66 -10.76
N ILE A 256 -7.63 -3.54 -9.77
CA ILE A 256 -8.29 -4.86 -9.73
C ILE A 256 -9.81 -4.70 -9.67
N ARG A 257 -10.31 -3.79 -8.82
CA ARG A 257 -11.76 -3.56 -8.67
C ARG A 257 -12.37 -2.91 -9.92
N GLU A 258 -11.65 -2.01 -10.56
CA GLU A 258 -12.09 -1.41 -11.82
C GLU A 258 -12.10 -2.44 -12.95
N GLY A 259 -11.06 -3.27 -13.06
CA GLY A 259 -11.03 -4.40 -13.99
C GLY A 259 -12.20 -5.36 -13.79
N LEU A 260 -12.55 -5.65 -12.53
CA LEU A 260 -13.72 -6.47 -12.19
C LEU A 260 -15.04 -5.82 -12.63
N ARG A 261 -15.18 -4.51 -12.41
CA ARG A 261 -16.36 -3.75 -12.82
C ARG A 261 -16.51 -3.75 -14.35
N LEU A 262 -15.41 -3.58 -15.07
CA LEU A 262 -15.35 -3.63 -16.53
C LEU A 262 -15.68 -5.03 -17.07
N GLU A 263 -15.12 -6.08 -16.46
CA GLU A 263 -15.42 -7.49 -16.79
C GLU A 263 -16.93 -7.79 -16.63
N GLN A 264 -17.53 -7.38 -15.51
CA GLN A 264 -18.97 -7.56 -15.28
C GLN A 264 -19.80 -6.77 -16.29
N SER A 265 -19.41 -5.54 -16.60
CA SER A 265 -20.11 -4.69 -17.57
C SER A 265 -20.02 -5.26 -18.99
N ALA A 266 -18.87 -5.87 -19.35
CA ALA A 266 -18.67 -6.49 -20.64
C ALA A 266 -19.60 -7.69 -20.88
N LEU A 267 -20.00 -8.37 -19.81
CA LEU A 267 -20.84 -9.58 -19.82
C LEU A 267 -22.34 -9.29 -19.60
N TRP A 268 -22.72 -8.05 -19.32
CA TRP A 268 -24.10 -7.71 -18.91
C TRP A 268 -25.06 -7.47 -20.08
N ASP A 269 -24.56 -7.17 -21.28
CA ASP A 269 -25.43 -6.91 -22.45
C ASP A 269 -25.80 -8.22 -23.17
N ASP A 270 -27.11 -8.52 -23.25
CA ASP A 270 -27.65 -9.85 -23.60
C ASP A 270 -27.43 -10.26 -25.08
N GLU A 271 -27.08 -9.33 -25.97
CA GLU A 271 -26.94 -9.64 -27.40
C GLU A 271 -25.49 -9.76 -27.87
N ASN A 272 -24.53 -9.03 -27.28
CA ASN A 272 -23.14 -9.03 -27.75
C ASN A 272 -22.13 -8.78 -26.61
N LEU A 273 -21.07 -9.59 -26.59
CA LEU A 273 -19.91 -9.36 -25.73
C LEU A 273 -19.22 -8.04 -26.11
N LEU A 274 -19.14 -7.11 -25.16
CA LEU A 274 -18.47 -5.82 -25.37
C LEU A 274 -16.94 -5.99 -25.26
N MET A 275 -16.31 -6.33 -26.38
CA MET A 275 -14.87 -6.63 -26.45
C MET A 275 -13.96 -5.49 -25.97
N ASP A 276 -14.36 -4.24 -26.17
CA ASP A 276 -13.56 -3.08 -25.72
C ASP A 276 -13.42 -3.08 -24.19
N LEU A 277 -14.51 -3.33 -23.46
CA LEU A 277 -14.49 -3.44 -22.00
C LEU A 277 -13.69 -4.65 -21.51
N VAL A 278 -13.64 -5.74 -22.29
CA VAL A 278 -12.77 -6.88 -21.99
C VAL A 278 -11.31 -6.45 -22.07
N TRP A 279 -10.90 -5.71 -23.10
CA TRP A 279 -9.54 -5.22 -23.21
C TRP A 279 -9.20 -4.16 -22.17
N ASP A 280 -10.11 -3.24 -21.86
CA ASP A 280 -9.94 -2.27 -20.77
C ASP A 280 -9.72 -2.97 -19.42
N SER A 281 -10.45 -4.08 -19.17
CA SER A 281 -10.24 -4.88 -17.95
C SER A 281 -8.87 -5.56 -17.93
N VAL A 282 -8.39 -6.04 -19.08
CA VAL A 282 -7.05 -6.63 -19.23
C VAL A 282 -5.96 -5.59 -18.95
N ASP A 283 -6.13 -4.37 -19.45
CA ASP A 283 -5.20 -3.27 -19.21
C ASP A 283 -5.18 -2.87 -17.73
N ALA A 284 -6.35 -2.77 -17.10
CA ALA A 284 -6.45 -2.52 -15.66
C ALA A 284 -5.72 -3.61 -14.84
N TYR A 285 -5.85 -4.89 -15.20
CA TYR A 285 -5.13 -5.95 -14.50
C TYR A 285 -3.62 -5.94 -14.75
N HIS A 286 -3.15 -5.58 -15.95
CA HIS A 286 -1.72 -5.38 -16.20
C HIS A 286 -1.15 -4.22 -15.37
N GLU A 287 -1.88 -3.10 -15.29
CA GLU A 287 -1.49 -1.97 -14.45
C GLU A 287 -1.46 -2.38 -12.96
N ALA A 288 -2.45 -3.15 -12.51
CA ALA A 288 -2.47 -3.68 -11.14
C ALA A 288 -1.23 -4.53 -10.82
N ILE A 289 -0.78 -5.37 -11.75
CA ILE A 289 0.44 -6.19 -11.61
C ILE A 289 1.67 -5.30 -11.53
N PHE A 290 1.80 -4.35 -12.47
CA PHE A 290 2.94 -3.43 -12.50
C PHE A 290 3.05 -2.63 -11.20
N VAL A 291 1.93 -2.08 -10.73
CA VAL A 291 1.91 -1.25 -9.53
C VAL A 291 2.12 -2.09 -8.27
N SER A 292 1.65 -3.34 -8.19
CA SER A 292 1.83 -4.19 -6.99
C SER A 292 3.19 -4.86 -6.84
N ASP A 293 4.02 -4.89 -7.88
CA ASP A 293 5.30 -5.62 -7.92
C ASP A 293 6.22 -5.32 -6.72
N GLY A 294 6.46 -6.31 -5.87
CA GLY A 294 7.26 -6.15 -4.65
C GLY A 294 6.61 -5.32 -3.53
N ALA A 295 5.40 -4.77 -3.73
CA ALA A 295 4.62 -4.07 -2.71
C ALA A 295 3.53 -4.95 -2.08
N ASP A 296 2.78 -5.71 -2.89
CA ASP A 296 1.74 -6.65 -2.41
C ASP A 296 1.59 -7.84 -3.37
N LEU A 297 2.29 -8.93 -3.05
CA LEU A 297 2.25 -10.17 -3.84
C LEU A 297 0.86 -10.83 -3.86
N ALA A 298 -0.01 -10.56 -2.89
CA ALA A 298 -1.35 -11.14 -2.88
C ALA A 298 -2.25 -10.46 -3.92
N GLN A 299 -2.14 -9.14 -4.05
CA GLN A 299 -2.82 -8.38 -5.10
C GLN A 299 -2.23 -8.70 -6.49
N GLU A 300 -0.91 -8.84 -6.58
CA GLU A 300 -0.26 -9.28 -7.81
C GLU A 300 -0.80 -10.67 -8.24
N ALA A 301 -0.91 -11.61 -7.31
CA ALA A 301 -1.46 -12.94 -7.58
C ALA A 301 -2.93 -12.87 -8.03
N GLU A 302 -3.75 -12.03 -7.37
CA GLU A 302 -5.15 -11.83 -7.77
C GLU A 302 -5.25 -11.27 -9.19
N ALA A 303 -4.51 -10.20 -9.52
CA ALA A 303 -4.52 -9.59 -10.85
C ALA A 303 -4.04 -10.58 -11.95
N ILE A 304 -2.98 -11.34 -11.69
CA ILE A 304 -2.50 -12.40 -12.59
C ILE A 304 -3.58 -13.48 -12.78
N ALA A 305 -4.26 -13.89 -11.71
CA ALA A 305 -5.33 -14.88 -11.80
C ALA A 305 -6.48 -14.36 -12.66
N ARG A 306 -6.87 -13.08 -12.50
CA ARG A 306 -7.92 -12.45 -13.31
C ARG A 306 -7.57 -12.44 -14.79
N LEU A 307 -6.34 -12.10 -15.17
CA LEU A 307 -5.87 -12.25 -16.56
C LEU A 307 -6.03 -13.70 -17.05
N GLY A 308 -5.64 -14.67 -16.23
CA GLY A 308 -5.80 -16.09 -16.55
C GLY A 308 -7.24 -16.50 -16.80
N ILE A 309 -8.17 -15.99 -15.98
CA ILE A 309 -9.61 -16.22 -16.10
C ILE A 309 -10.15 -15.61 -17.39
N ILE A 310 -9.82 -14.36 -17.71
CA ILE A 310 -10.25 -13.71 -18.96
C ILE A 310 -9.74 -14.47 -20.18
N TYR A 311 -8.43 -14.75 -20.23
CA TYR A 311 -7.85 -15.48 -21.36
C TYR A 311 -8.47 -16.86 -21.54
N SER A 312 -8.73 -17.58 -20.45
CA SER A 312 -9.31 -18.92 -20.53
C SER A 312 -10.81 -18.92 -20.85
N LYS A 313 -11.62 -18.14 -20.11
CA LYS A 313 -13.09 -18.23 -20.13
C LYS A 313 -13.73 -17.31 -21.15
N ILE A 314 -13.20 -16.10 -21.33
CA ILE A 314 -13.79 -15.07 -22.21
C ILE A 314 -13.16 -15.15 -23.59
N LEU A 315 -11.83 -15.00 -23.68
CA LEU A 315 -11.10 -14.95 -24.96
C LEU A 315 -10.82 -16.32 -25.59
N LYS A 316 -11.19 -17.42 -24.92
CA LYS A 316 -11.04 -18.80 -25.40
C LYS A 316 -9.59 -19.17 -25.78
N GLN A 317 -8.62 -18.66 -25.03
CA GLN A 317 -7.19 -18.98 -25.14
C GLN A 317 -6.72 -19.81 -23.93
N PRO A 318 -7.08 -21.11 -23.86
CA PRO A 318 -6.90 -21.93 -22.65
C PRO A 318 -5.44 -22.11 -22.23
N VAL A 319 -4.52 -22.27 -23.19
CA VAL A 319 -3.07 -22.42 -22.88
C VAL A 319 -2.53 -21.16 -22.20
N ARG A 320 -2.86 -19.99 -22.77
CA ARG A 320 -2.43 -18.69 -22.23
C ARG A 320 -3.06 -18.45 -20.86
N GLY A 321 -4.37 -18.67 -20.74
CA GLY A 321 -5.10 -18.53 -19.47
C GLY A 321 -4.55 -19.42 -18.37
N LYS A 322 -4.31 -20.71 -18.66
CA LYS A 322 -3.69 -21.67 -17.74
C LYS A 322 -2.31 -21.21 -17.27
N ASN A 323 -1.47 -20.66 -18.15
CA ASN A 323 -0.13 -20.21 -17.77
C ASN A 323 -0.17 -19.06 -16.76
N TYR A 324 -1.08 -18.09 -16.92
CA TYR A 324 -1.32 -17.05 -15.92
C TYR A 324 -1.87 -17.65 -14.62
N CYS A 325 -2.85 -18.55 -14.68
CA CYS A 325 -3.42 -19.18 -13.49
C CYS A 325 -2.35 -19.94 -12.68
N VAL A 326 -1.48 -20.71 -13.33
CA VAL A 326 -0.35 -21.38 -12.67
C VAL A 326 0.59 -20.37 -12.00
N LYS A 327 0.92 -19.27 -12.69
CA LYS A 327 1.76 -18.21 -12.12
C LYS A 327 1.13 -17.62 -10.85
N ALA A 328 -0.17 -17.31 -10.89
CA ALA A 328 -0.90 -16.78 -9.75
C ALA A 328 -0.94 -17.77 -8.57
N LEU A 329 -1.21 -19.05 -8.81
CA LEU A 329 -1.27 -20.09 -7.77
C LEU A 329 0.10 -20.33 -7.13
N ASN A 330 1.18 -20.30 -7.92
CA ASN A 330 2.55 -20.40 -7.40
C ASN A 330 2.89 -19.20 -6.50
N LEU A 331 2.50 -17.99 -6.91
CA LEU A 331 2.69 -16.78 -6.11
C LEU A 331 1.85 -16.79 -4.82
N ALA A 332 0.61 -17.27 -4.90
CA ALA A 332 -0.24 -17.45 -3.73
C ALA A 332 0.36 -18.46 -2.74
N SER A 333 0.98 -19.53 -3.25
CA SER A 333 1.61 -20.58 -2.45
C SER A 333 2.86 -20.09 -1.72
N SER A 334 3.60 -19.13 -2.28
CA SER A 334 4.79 -18.56 -1.62
C SER A 334 4.46 -17.68 -0.42
N LEU A 335 3.19 -17.32 -0.23
CA LEU A 335 2.70 -16.46 0.86
C LEU A 335 2.29 -17.21 2.14
N HIS A 336 2.62 -18.51 2.26
CA HIS A 336 2.38 -19.27 3.48
C HIS A 336 2.97 -18.56 4.72
N PRO A 337 2.23 -18.41 5.84
CA PRO A 337 1.01 -19.13 6.22
C PRO A 337 -0.31 -18.54 5.75
N ARG A 338 -0.32 -17.46 4.96
CA ARG A 338 -1.57 -16.92 4.40
C ARG A 338 -2.16 -17.91 3.40
N VAL A 339 -3.43 -18.27 3.58
CA VAL A 339 -4.14 -19.27 2.77
C VAL A 339 -5.22 -18.61 1.92
N PHE A 340 -5.25 -18.95 0.63
CA PHE A 340 -6.18 -18.37 -0.35
C PHE A 340 -7.23 -19.37 -0.87
N THR A 341 -7.26 -20.60 -0.34
CA THR A 341 -8.10 -21.72 -0.82
C THR A 341 -9.60 -21.40 -0.92
N PHE A 342 -10.09 -20.47 -0.09
CA PHE A 342 -11.50 -20.07 -0.06
C PHE A 342 -11.78 -18.74 -0.79
N VAL A 343 -10.76 -18.16 -1.43
CA VAL A 343 -10.91 -16.89 -2.15
C VAL A 343 -11.38 -17.18 -3.59
N PRO A 344 -12.41 -16.49 -4.11
CA PRO A 344 -13.04 -16.84 -5.39
C PRO A 344 -12.09 -16.90 -6.60
N TRP A 345 -11.14 -15.95 -6.69
CA TRP A 345 -10.17 -15.93 -7.79
C TRP A 345 -9.25 -17.16 -7.74
N HIS A 346 -8.85 -17.59 -6.55
CA HIS A 346 -7.95 -18.72 -6.35
C HIS A 346 -8.63 -20.05 -6.70
N GLN A 347 -9.89 -20.21 -6.28
CA GLN A 347 -10.70 -21.39 -6.64
C GLN A 347 -10.88 -21.45 -8.16
N THR A 348 -11.30 -20.35 -8.78
CA THR A 348 -11.50 -20.30 -10.23
C THR A 348 -10.22 -20.60 -11.02
N ALA A 349 -9.07 -20.05 -10.60
CA ALA A 349 -7.78 -20.33 -11.21
C ALA A 349 -7.39 -21.81 -11.04
N SER A 350 -7.63 -22.40 -9.87
CA SER A 350 -7.38 -23.82 -9.61
C SER A 350 -8.22 -24.71 -10.51
N ASP A 351 -9.51 -24.39 -10.68
CA ASP A 351 -10.43 -25.13 -11.55
C ASP A 351 -9.99 -25.07 -13.01
N ILE A 352 -9.54 -23.91 -13.49
CA ILE A 352 -9.02 -23.76 -14.87
C ILE A 352 -7.79 -24.63 -15.08
N VAL A 353 -6.83 -24.63 -14.15
CA VAL A 353 -5.62 -25.45 -14.26
C VAL A 353 -5.97 -26.94 -14.24
N LYS A 354 -6.87 -27.35 -13.35
CA LYS A 354 -7.33 -28.74 -13.23
C LYS A 354 -8.07 -29.20 -14.50
N ALA A 355 -9.02 -28.41 -14.99
CA ALA A 355 -9.77 -28.73 -16.21
C ALA A 355 -8.84 -28.87 -17.42
N TYR A 356 -7.83 -28.00 -17.55
CA TYR A 356 -6.84 -28.09 -18.62
C TYR A 356 -5.97 -29.36 -18.51
N GLN A 357 -5.57 -29.75 -17.30
CA GLN A 357 -4.84 -31.00 -17.07
C GLN A 357 -5.70 -32.23 -17.41
N GLU A 358 -6.97 -32.25 -17.00
CA GLU A 358 -7.91 -33.33 -17.32
C GLU A 358 -8.15 -33.45 -18.82
N GLU A 359 -8.29 -32.32 -19.53
CA GLU A 359 -8.44 -32.30 -20.98
C GLU A 359 -7.19 -32.83 -21.70
N LEU A 360 -5.99 -32.49 -21.22
CA LEU A 360 -4.74 -33.03 -21.76
C LEU A 360 -4.66 -34.55 -21.57
N VAL A 361 -4.94 -35.05 -20.36
CA VAL A 361 -4.95 -36.49 -20.08
C VAL A 361 -6.00 -37.20 -20.93
N ALA A 362 -7.19 -36.60 -21.13
CA ALA A 362 -8.22 -37.17 -22.00
C ALA A 362 -7.79 -37.23 -23.47
N ARG A 363 -7.12 -36.18 -23.97
CA ARG A 363 -6.56 -36.15 -25.34
C ARG A 363 -5.46 -37.18 -25.52
N GLU A 364 -4.54 -37.30 -24.55
CA GLU A 364 -3.47 -38.30 -24.57
C GLU A 364 -4.03 -39.72 -24.53
N ARG A 365 -5.03 -39.96 -23.68
CA ARG A 365 -5.74 -41.25 -23.61
C ARG A 365 -6.44 -41.56 -24.93
N SER A 366 -7.20 -40.62 -25.50
CA SER A 366 -7.91 -40.83 -26.77
C SER A 366 -6.92 -41.08 -27.92
N ALA A 367 -5.80 -40.35 -27.96
CA ALA A 367 -4.74 -40.57 -28.93
C ALA A 367 -4.06 -41.94 -28.74
N TRP A 368 -3.85 -42.38 -27.50
CA TRP A 368 -3.35 -43.72 -27.19
C TRP A 368 -4.34 -44.81 -27.60
N GLU A 369 -5.63 -44.62 -27.32
CA GLU A 369 -6.71 -45.52 -27.72
C GLU A 369 -6.79 -45.67 -29.25
N ALA A 370 -6.68 -44.56 -29.98
CA ALA A 370 -6.64 -44.57 -31.44
C ALA A 370 -5.40 -45.30 -31.99
N LYS A 371 -4.23 -45.11 -31.36
CA LYS A 371 -2.98 -45.80 -31.73
C LYS A 371 -3.02 -47.30 -31.42
N ARG A 372 -3.60 -47.72 -30.29
CA ARG A 372 -3.67 -49.13 -29.89
C ARG A 372 -4.71 -49.92 -30.68
N LYS A 373 -5.78 -49.27 -31.15
CA LYS A 373 -6.90 -49.92 -31.88
C LYS A 373 -6.45 -50.87 -33.01
N PRO A 374 -5.57 -50.49 -33.97
CA PRO A 374 -5.12 -51.41 -35.01
C PRO A 374 -4.35 -52.62 -34.46
N TYR A 375 -3.60 -52.45 -33.37
CA TYR A 375 -2.91 -53.55 -32.71
C TYR A 375 -3.88 -54.47 -31.97
N LEU A 376 -4.92 -53.92 -31.32
CA LEU A 376 -6.00 -54.71 -30.71
C LEU A 376 -6.76 -55.54 -31.74
N GLU A 377 -7.06 -54.97 -32.91
CA GLU A 377 -7.71 -55.70 -34.01
C GLU A 377 -6.82 -56.85 -34.53
N LYS A 378 -5.50 -56.62 -34.61
CA LYS A 378 -4.52 -57.65 -35.00
C LYS A 378 -4.37 -58.75 -33.93
N LEU A 379 -4.37 -58.37 -32.66
CA LEU A 379 -4.21 -59.26 -31.51
C LEU A 379 -5.52 -59.93 -31.05
N ALA A 380 -6.68 -59.53 -31.61
CA ALA A 380 -8.00 -60.07 -31.26
C ALA A 380 -8.08 -61.61 -31.11
N PRO A 381 -7.51 -62.44 -32.02
CA PRO A 381 -7.54 -63.90 -31.85
C PRO A 381 -6.65 -64.40 -30.69
N GLU A 382 -5.60 -63.67 -30.33
CA GLU A 382 -4.72 -63.99 -29.19
C GLU A 382 -5.36 -63.54 -27.87
N LEU A 383 -5.95 -62.34 -27.85
CA LEU A 383 -6.68 -61.81 -26.69
C LEU A 383 -7.87 -62.69 -26.33
N LYS A 384 -8.59 -63.23 -27.32
CA LYS A 384 -9.69 -64.18 -27.06
C LYS A 384 -9.21 -65.46 -26.37
N LYS A 385 -8.02 -65.97 -26.72
CA LYS A 385 -7.44 -67.15 -26.05
C LYS A 385 -7.03 -66.84 -24.62
N LEU A 386 -6.49 -65.63 -24.39
CA LEU A 386 -6.18 -65.16 -23.04
C LEU A 386 -7.45 -65.01 -22.20
N GLU A 387 -8.54 -64.50 -22.78
CA GLU A 387 -9.84 -64.41 -22.11
C GLU A 387 -10.42 -65.80 -21.78
N GLU A 388 -10.37 -66.76 -22.71
CA GLU A 388 -10.75 -68.16 -22.49
C GLU A 388 -9.92 -68.78 -21.34
N ALA A 389 -8.60 -68.60 -21.34
CA ALA A 389 -7.73 -69.08 -20.25
C ALA A 389 -8.01 -68.38 -18.92
N SER A 390 -8.41 -67.11 -18.93
CA SER A 390 -8.78 -66.38 -17.72
C SER A 390 -10.03 -66.98 -17.06
N THR A 391 -10.98 -67.48 -17.85
CA THR A 391 -12.20 -68.13 -17.33
C THR A 391 -11.94 -69.51 -16.72
N GLU A 392 -10.88 -70.19 -17.15
CA GLU A 392 -10.43 -71.47 -16.57
C GLU A 392 -9.71 -71.28 -15.22
N GLY A 393 -9.19 -70.09 -14.96
CA GLY A 393 -8.58 -69.70 -13.68
C GLY A 393 -7.21 -69.02 -13.85
N LEU A 394 -6.82 -68.25 -12.83
CA LEU A 394 -5.57 -67.47 -12.81
C LEU A 394 -4.31 -68.31 -13.05
N ASP A 395 -4.27 -69.55 -12.56
CA ASP A 395 -3.13 -70.44 -12.77
C ASP A 395 -3.04 -70.92 -14.23
N SER A 396 -4.18 -71.24 -14.86
CA SER A 396 -4.26 -71.58 -16.29
C SER A 396 -3.87 -70.41 -17.19
N LEU A 397 -4.30 -69.20 -16.82
CA LEU A 397 -3.92 -67.97 -17.51
C LEU A 397 -2.41 -67.71 -17.43
N ILE A 398 -1.79 -67.80 -16.24
CA ILE A 398 -0.35 -67.64 -16.07
C ILE A 398 0.40 -68.69 -16.88
N ASP A 399 -0.07 -69.94 -16.88
CA ASP A 399 0.53 -71.02 -17.65
C ASP A 399 0.54 -70.70 -19.15
N MET A 400 -0.62 -70.31 -19.69
CA MET A 400 -0.76 -69.94 -21.09
C MET A 400 0.12 -68.73 -21.45
N ILE A 401 0.17 -67.70 -20.61
CA ILE A 401 0.97 -66.49 -20.87
C ILE A 401 2.46 -66.86 -20.98
N TYR A 402 3.02 -67.66 -20.07
CA TYR A 402 4.44 -68.02 -20.14
C TYR A 402 4.78 -68.95 -21.31
N ASP A 403 3.83 -69.80 -21.70
CA ASP A 403 4.02 -70.76 -22.80
C ASP A 403 3.89 -70.10 -24.18
N LYS A 404 2.96 -69.13 -24.34
CA LYS A 404 2.67 -68.46 -25.62
C LYS A 404 3.35 -67.11 -25.78
N HIS A 405 3.59 -66.40 -24.68
CA HIS A 405 4.17 -65.07 -24.66
C HIS A 405 5.32 -65.03 -23.64
N PRO A 406 6.49 -65.64 -23.92
CA PRO A 406 7.58 -65.70 -22.96
C PRO A 406 8.03 -64.29 -22.53
N PRO A 407 8.44 -64.10 -21.26
CA PRO A 407 8.76 -62.78 -20.74
C PRO A 407 10.00 -62.19 -21.43
N LEU A 408 10.00 -60.87 -21.63
CA LEU A 408 11.05 -60.14 -22.37
C LEU A 408 12.46 -60.37 -21.80
N ASN A 409 12.57 -60.42 -20.47
CA ASN A 409 13.83 -60.77 -19.82
C ASN A 409 13.96 -62.29 -19.76
N LYS A 410 14.93 -62.84 -20.50
CA LYS A 410 15.23 -64.27 -20.54
C LYS A 410 15.54 -64.91 -19.18
N LYS A 411 15.87 -64.10 -18.15
CA LYS A 411 16.07 -64.58 -16.77
C LYS A 411 14.77 -64.79 -16.01
N HIS A 412 13.64 -64.28 -16.50
CA HIS A 412 12.34 -64.50 -15.90
C HIS A 412 11.79 -65.83 -16.40
N THR A 413 11.65 -66.78 -15.49
CA THR A 413 11.04 -68.08 -15.75
C THR A 413 9.68 -68.18 -15.07
N LYS A 414 8.87 -69.14 -15.51
CA LYS A 414 7.54 -69.41 -14.97
C LYS A 414 7.63 -69.58 -13.44
N PRO A 415 6.90 -68.76 -12.65
CA PRO A 415 7.01 -68.83 -11.20
C PRO A 415 6.42 -70.15 -10.67
N THR A 416 7.19 -70.82 -9.80
CA THR A 416 6.83 -72.06 -9.10
C THR A 416 6.13 -71.81 -7.76
N ALA A 417 6.04 -70.55 -7.33
CA ALA A 417 5.29 -70.16 -6.14
C ALA A 417 3.79 -70.40 -6.35
N GLU A 418 3.03 -70.63 -5.28
CA GLU A 418 1.58 -70.81 -5.32
C GLU A 418 0.83 -69.53 -4.92
N GLY A 419 -0.40 -69.38 -5.43
CA GLY A 419 -1.33 -68.32 -5.06
C GLY A 419 -0.82 -66.89 -5.32
N LYS A 420 -1.03 -65.99 -4.37
CA LYS A 420 -0.76 -64.54 -4.51
C LYS A 420 0.68 -64.21 -4.93
N LYS A 421 1.67 -64.98 -4.47
CA LYS A 421 3.08 -64.76 -4.82
C LYS A 421 3.35 -65.06 -6.29
N ARG A 422 2.69 -66.09 -6.84
CA ARG A 422 2.78 -66.46 -8.27
C ARG A 422 2.35 -65.31 -9.17
N ILE A 423 1.20 -64.72 -8.83
CA ILE A 423 0.60 -63.58 -9.55
C ILE A 423 1.52 -62.35 -9.46
N GLN A 424 2.06 -62.03 -8.27
CA GLN A 424 3.00 -60.92 -8.11
C GLN A 424 4.27 -61.08 -8.96
N HIS A 425 4.80 -62.30 -9.09
CA HIS A 425 5.91 -62.58 -9.99
C HIS A 425 5.51 -62.39 -11.46
N ALA A 426 4.35 -62.88 -11.89
CA ALA A 426 3.83 -62.70 -13.24
C ALA A 426 3.64 -61.20 -13.58
N ILE A 427 2.91 -60.44 -12.77
CA ILE A 427 2.72 -58.98 -12.93
C ILE A 427 4.08 -58.28 -13.03
N ARG A 428 5.01 -58.61 -12.12
CA ARG A 428 6.36 -58.04 -12.17
C ARG A 428 7.07 -58.42 -13.46
N HIS A 429 6.90 -59.62 -14.02
CA HIS A 429 7.59 -60.07 -15.23
C HIS A 429 7.05 -59.40 -16.50
N TYR A 430 5.75 -59.10 -16.56
CA TYR A 430 5.02 -58.58 -17.73
C TYR A 430 4.62 -57.10 -17.68
N HIS A 431 5.12 -56.33 -16.70
CA HIS A 431 4.82 -54.90 -16.59
C HIS A 431 5.05 -54.13 -17.92
N PRO A 432 4.09 -53.32 -18.40
CA PRO A 432 4.11 -52.71 -19.73
C PRO A 432 5.25 -51.69 -19.95
N ASP A 433 5.73 -51.04 -18.89
CA ASP A 433 6.88 -50.10 -18.95
C ASP A 433 8.27 -50.76 -19.06
N LYS A 434 8.36 -52.04 -19.42
CA LYS A 434 9.63 -52.76 -19.48
C LYS A 434 10.35 -52.61 -20.82
N GLY A 435 11.17 -51.56 -20.89
CA GLY A 435 12.18 -51.40 -21.93
C GLY A 435 11.62 -50.95 -23.28
N ASN A 436 12.51 -50.83 -24.26
CA ASN A 436 12.18 -50.32 -25.59
C ASN A 436 11.67 -51.48 -26.47
N VAL A 437 10.36 -51.77 -26.40
CA VAL A 437 9.69 -52.81 -27.18
C VAL A 437 8.85 -52.21 -28.32
N SER A 438 8.42 -53.03 -29.28
CA SER A 438 7.50 -52.57 -30.33
C SER A 438 6.15 -52.16 -29.72
N GLU A 439 5.46 -51.21 -30.35
CA GLU A 439 4.13 -50.75 -29.90
C GLU A 439 3.12 -51.91 -29.81
N GLU A 440 3.20 -52.90 -30.72
CA GLU A 440 2.38 -54.11 -30.67
C GLU A 440 2.64 -54.97 -29.43
N THR A 441 3.93 -55.16 -29.07
CA THR A 441 4.30 -55.89 -27.85
C THR A 441 3.89 -55.11 -26.60
N LYS A 442 3.98 -53.78 -26.64
CA LYS A 442 3.55 -52.92 -25.54
C LYS A 442 2.04 -53.05 -25.28
N VAL A 443 1.22 -52.98 -26.33
CA VAL A 443 -0.24 -53.19 -26.24
C VAL A 443 -0.56 -54.58 -25.70
N LEU A 444 0.11 -55.64 -26.17
CA LEU A 444 -0.07 -56.98 -25.64
C LEU A 444 0.26 -57.07 -24.14
N LEU A 445 1.35 -56.43 -23.69
CA LEU A 445 1.72 -56.39 -22.28
C LEU A 445 0.73 -55.59 -21.42
N GLU A 446 0.13 -54.52 -21.97
CA GLU A 446 -0.94 -53.76 -21.31
C GLU A 446 -2.20 -54.59 -21.13
N GLU A 447 -2.54 -55.48 -22.07
CA GLU A 447 -3.70 -56.38 -21.95
C GLU A 447 -3.42 -57.61 -21.06
N ILE A 448 -2.15 -58.01 -20.93
CA ILE A 448 -1.71 -59.08 -20.01
C ILE A 448 -1.65 -58.60 -18.54
N TYR A 449 -1.34 -57.32 -18.32
CA TYR A 449 -1.18 -56.69 -17.00
C TYR A 449 -2.52 -56.38 -16.35
#